data_AF-A0A3B8ZKF2-F1
#
_entry.id   AF-A0A3B8ZKF2-F1
#
_cell.length_a   1.000
_cell.length_b   1.000
_cell.length_c   1.000
_cell.angle_alpha   90.00
_cell.angle_beta   90.00
_cell.angle_gamma   90.00
#
_symmetry.space_group_name_H-M   'P 1'
#
loop_
_entity.id
_entity.type
_entity.pdbx_description
1 polymer ?
#
loop_
_entity_poly.entity_id
_entity_poly.type
_entity_poly.pdbx_seq_one_letter_code
_entity_poly.pdbx_strand_id
1 'polypeptide(L)'
;SGRGAGGEGATHPKTPGSYLLLTLHRPSNVDNTERLNEILTEIAAGANQTPILFPVHPRTRQKLESSGIQLAAPFVVVEPLPYLEFGYLIEHSKGIITDSGGITEEATVFGIPCMTLRNSTERPETVELGTNELIGSNSADIVPAIQKMLGSHWKKGSIPPLWDGHAGSRIVKQLETLLVHST
;
A
#
# COMPACT_ATOMS: atom_id res chain seq x y z
N SER A 1 -21.13 -3.57 -38.37
CA SER A 1 -21.26 -2.18 -37.90
C SER A 1 -20.63 -2.09 -36.52
N GLY A 2 -19.57 -1.30 -36.41
CA GLY A 2 -18.62 -1.34 -35.30
C GLY A 2 -19.14 -0.77 -33.98
N ARG A 3 -18.65 -1.37 -32.90
CA ARG A 3 -18.45 -0.75 -31.58
C ARG A 3 -16.98 -1.01 -31.31
N GLY A 4 -16.09 -0.06 -31.52
CA GLY A 4 -15.99 1.16 -30.71
C GLY A 4 -14.88 0.89 -29.70
N ALA A 5 -13.64 1.13 -30.12
CA ALA A 5 -12.43 0.93 -29.33
C ALA A 5 -12.52 1.71 -28.00
N GLY A 6 -12.55 0.97 -26.88
CA GLY A 6 -12.30 1.52 -25.56
C GLY A 6 -10.80 1.79 -25.40
N GLY A 7 -10.47 3.01 -24.99
CA GLY A 7 -9.14 3.59 -25.06
C GLY A 7 -8.03 2.80 -24.36
N GLU A 8 -6.82 2.95 -24.89
CA GLU A 8 -5.56 2.52 -24.31
C GLU A 8 -5.35 3.23 -22.96
N GLY A 9 -5.87 2.64 -21.89
CA GLY A 9 -5.58 3.02 -20.52
C GLY A 9 -4.19 2.54 -20.12
N ALA A 10 -3.48 3.38 -19.35
CA ALA A 10 -2.12 3.17 -18.86
C ALA A 10 -1.80 1.70 -18.58
N THR A 11 -0.85 1.13 -19.31
CA THR A 11 -0.49 -0.28 -19.20
C THR A 11 0.12 -0.55 -17.83
N HIS A 12 -0.62 -1.22 -16.94
CA HIS A 12 -0.10 -1.72 -15.67
C HIS A 12 1.13 -2.60 -15.92
N PRO A 13 2.11 -2.65 -14.98
CA PRO A 13 3.21 -3.59 -15.06
C PRO A 13 2.68 -5.02 -15.24
N LYS A 14 2.96 -5.64 -16.39
CA LYS A 14 2.39 -6.94 -16.78
C LYS A 14 3.08 -8.14 -16.11
N THR A 15 4.12 -7.90 -15.30
CA THR A 15 4.91 -8.96 -14.69
C THR A 15 4.71 -8.94 -13.17
N PRO A 16 4.11 -9.99 -12.59
CA PRO A 16 4.05 -10.15 -11.15
C PRO A 16 5.45 -10.05 -10.51
N GLY A 17 5.53 -9.40 -9.35
CA GLY A 17 6.75 -9.24 -8.56
C GLY A 17 7.77 -8.25 -9.14
N SER A 18 7.42 -7.47 -10.17
CA SER A 18 8.36 -6.57 -10.84
C SER A 18 8.27 -5.09 -10.45
N TYR A 19 7.42 -4.74 -9.49
CA TYR A 19 7.18 -3.34 -9.11
C TYR A 19 6.96 -3.18 -7.59
N LEU A 20 7.23 -1.97 -7.10
CA LEU A 20 6.79 -1.52 -5.78
C LEU A 20 5.42 -0.85 -5.92
N LEU A 21 4.53 -1.08 -4.96
CA LEU A 21 3.24 -0.39 -4.89
C LEU A 21 3.32 0.75 -3.87
N LEU A 22 2.96 1.96 -4.28
CA LEU A 22 2.93 3.13 -3.41
C LEU A 22 1.49 3.60 -3.18
N THR A 23 1.15 3.84 -1.91
CA THR A 23 -0.03 4.61 -1.54
C THR A 23 0.36 5.70 -0.53
N LEU A 24 -0.01 6.94 -0.80
CA LEU A 24 0.26 8.06 0.09
C LEU A 24 -0.95 8.99 0.08
N HIS A 25 -1.51 9.32 1.24
CA HIS A 25 -2.71 10.16 1.35
C HIS A 25 -2.94 10.79 2.73
N ARG A 26 -2.14 10.44 3.74
CA ARG A 26 -2.30 10.98 5.10
C ARG A 26 -1.85 12.45 5.12
N PRO A 27 -2.61 13.35 5.76
CA PRO A 27 -2.26 14.77 5.89
C PRO A 27 -0.83 15.00 6.37
N SER A 28 -0.37 14.20 7.33
CA SER A 28 0.99 14.29 7.89
C SER A 28 2.10 14.11 6.87
N ASN A 29 1.85 13.44 5.74
CA ASN A 29 2.83 13.21 4.68
C ASN A 29 2.56 14.05 3.43
N VAL A 30 1.30 14.41 3.16
CA VAL A 30 0.93 15.05 1.88
C VAL A 30 0.62 16.55 1.99
N ASP A 31 0.28 17.10 3.15
CA ASP A 31 -0.17 18.49 3.21
C ASP A 31 0.97 19.50 3.13
N ASN A 32 2.17 19.12 3.56
CA ASN A 32 3.38 19.91 3.45
C ASN A 32 4.15 19.53 2.17
N THR A 33 4.45 20.53 1.34
CA THR A 33 5.05 20.32 0.02
C THR A 33 6.48 19.79 0.11
N GLU A 34 7.28 20.37 1.01
CA GLU A 34 8.68 20.02 1.20
C GLU A 34 8.81 18.56 1.62
N ARG A 35 8.03 18.16 2.63
CA ARG A 35 7.94 16.78 3.13
C ARG A 35 7.46 15.80 2.06
N LEU A 36 6.42 16.15 1.30
CA LEU A 36 5.93 15.29 0.22
C LEU A 36 7.04 15.06 -0.82
N ASN A 37 7.73 16.14 -1.21
CA ASN A 37 8.84 16.07 -2.17
C ASN A 37 10.02 15.25 -1.64
N GLU A 38 10.38 15.42 -0.37
CA GLU A 38 11.42 14.63 0.31
C GLU A 38 11.07 13.14 0.30
N ILE A 39 9.86 12.76 0.73
CA ILE A 39 9.40 11.36 0.73
C ILE A 39 9.49 10.75 -0.68
N LEU A 40 8.96 11.45 -1.69
CA LEU A 40 8.97 10.96 -3.07
C LEU A 40 10.39 10.83 -3.64
N THR A 41 11.28 11.77 -3.29
CA THR A 41 12.69 11.73 -3.70
C THR A 41 13.41 10.52 -3.11
N GLU A 42 13.27 10.29 -1.81
CA GLU A 42 13.89 9.14 -1.14
C GLU A 42 13.31 7.80 -1.64
N ILE A 43 11.99 7.74 -1.89
CA ILE A 43 11.37 6.56 -2.48
C ILE A 43 11.95 6.26 -3.86
N ALA A 44 12.08 7.27 -4.72
CA ALA A 44 12.65 7.10 -6.06
C ALA A 44 14.11 6.66 -6.01
N ALA A 45 14.91 7.23 -5.09
CA ALA A 45 16.29 6.87 -4.87
C ALA A 45 16.44 5.42 -4.38
N GLY A 46 15.60 4.99 -3.44
CA GLY A 46 15.63 3.65 -2.88
C GLY A 46 15.19 2.56 -3.86
N ALA A 47 14.29 2.89 -4.80
CA ALA A 47 13.71 1.92 -5.73
C ALA A 47 14.73 1.28 -6.71
N ASN A 48 15.90 1.90 -6.91
CA ASN A 48 16.98 1.38 -7.75
C ASN A 48 16.48 0.85 -9.11
N GLN A 49 15.83 1.73 -9.89
CA GLN A 49 15.19 1.43 -11.19
C GLN A 49 13.97 0.50 -11.16
N THR A 50 13.59 -0.03 -10.00
CA THR A 50 12.33 -0.79 -9.86
C THR A 50 11.15 0.16 -10.10
N PRO A 51 10.22 -0.14 -11.03
CA PRO A 51 9.03 0.66 -11.24
C PRO A 51 8.21 0.81 -9.95
N ILE A 52 7.70 2.02 -9.71
CA ILE A 52 6.81 2.30 -8.59
C ILE A 52 5.43 2.58 -9.16
N LEU A 53 4.52 1.62 -9.01
CA LEU A 53 3.13 1.82 -9.36
C LEU A 53 2.46 2.67 -8.29
N PHE A 54 1.93 3.83 -8.67
CA PHE A 54 1.33 4.78 -7.75
C PHE A 54 -0.09 5.14 -8.19
N PRO A 55 -1.11 4.43 -7.69
CA PRO A 55 -2.52 4.85 -7.80
C PRO A 55 -2.75 6.08 -6.91
N VAL A 56 -2.70 7.27 -7.50
CA VAL A 56 -2.61 8.52 -6.73
C VAL A 56 -3.99 8.89 -6.17
N HIS A 57 -4.10 8.92 -4.84
CA HIS A 57 -5.30 9.39 -4.16
C HIS A 57 -5.61 10.86 -4.51
N PRO A 58 -6.89 11.26 -4.68
CA PRO A 58 -7.26 12.62 -5.08
C PRO A 58 -6.60 13.74 -4.26
N ARG A 59 -6.47 13.56 -2.94
CA ARG A 59 -5.77 14.51 -2.06
C ARG A 59 -4.32 14.74 -2.48
N THR A 60 -3.59 13.66 -2.74
CA THR A 60 -2.17 13.71 -3.09
C THR A 60 -1.99 14.25 -4.49
N ARG A 61 -2.90 13.90 -5.42
CA ARG A 61 -2.94 14.48 -6.77
C ARG A 61 -3.09 16.00 -6.72
N GLN A 62 -4.07 16.50 -5.98
CA GLN A 62 -4.28 17.95 -5.81
C GLN A 62 -3.02 18.63 -5.26
N LYS A 63 -2.35 18.00 -4.30
CA LYS A 63 -1.11 18.54 -3.75
C LYS A 63 0.01 18.59 -4.80
N LEU A 64 0.26 17.49 -5.52
CA LEU A 64 1.28 17.43 -6.56
C LEU A 64 1.08 18.53 -7.61
N GLU A 65 -0.17 18.70 -8.08
CA GLU A 65 -0.54 19.73 -9.05
C GLU A 65 -0.31 21.14 -8.51
N SER A 66 -0.81 21.44 -7.29
CA SER A 66 -0.68 22.77 -6.69
C SER A 66 0.75 23.17 -6.31
N SER A 67 1.64 22.19 -6.14
CA SER A 67 3.04 22.40 -5.75
C SER A 67 4.01 22.39 -6.93
N GLY A 68 3.56 21.97 -8.12
CA GLY A 68 4.42 21.81 -9.29
C GLY A 68 5.39 20.63 -9.19
N ILE A 69 5.21 19.72 -8.22
CA ILE A 69 6.01 18.49 -8.11
C ILE A 69 5.69 17.60 -9.32
N GLN A 70 6.69 17.35 -10.15
CA GLN A 70 6.58 16.44 -11.30
C GLN A 70 7.14 15.08 -10.94
N LEU A 71 6.32 14.05 -11.09
CA LEU A 71 6.75 12.65 -10.94
C LEU A 71 7.32 12.16 -12.26
N ALA A 72 8.62 11.85 -12.26
CA ALA A 72 9.31 11.18 -13.36
C ALA A 72 9.55 9.70 -13.03
N ALA A 73 10.21 8.99 -13.94
CA ALA A 73 10.68 7.63 -13.65
C ALA A 73 11.47 7.59 -12.32
N PRO A 74 11.27 6.57 -11.46
CA PRO A 74 10.59 5.30 -11.76
C PRO A 74 9.09 5.27 -11.43
N PHE A 75 8.44 6.41 -11.16
CA PHE A 75 7.00 6.44 -10.88
C PHE A 75 6.15 6.16 -12.12
N VAL A 76 5.18 5.27 -11.95
CA VAL A 76 4.11 4.96 -12.91
C VAL A 76 2.80 5.37 -12.25
N VAL A 77 2.35 6.59 -12.54
CA VAL A 77 1.12 7.16 -11.98
C VAL A 77 -0.09 6.61 -12.70
N VAL A 78 -1.06 6.12 -11.94
CA VAL A 78 -2.35 5.63 -12.45
C VAL A 78 -3.50 6.21 -11.65
N GLU A 79 -4.71 6.14 -12.19
CA GLU A 79 -5.92 6.50 -11.45
C GLU A 79 -6.21 5.52 -10.30
N PRO A 80 -6.92 5.95 -9.25
CA PRO A 80 -7.41 5.05 -8.22
C PRO A 80 -8.21 3.88 -8.82
N LEU A 81 -7.97 2.68 -8.30
CA LEU A 81 -8.51 1.43 -8.85
C LEU A 81 -9.66 0.89 -8.01
N PRO A 82 -10.60 0.14 -8.62
CA PRO A 82 -11.56 -0.66 -7.89
C PRO A 82 -10.89 -1.65 -6.93
N TYR A 83 -11.57 -2.01 -5.85
CA TYR A 83 -11.00 -2.83 -4.76
C TYR A 83 -10.36 -4.14 -5.24
N LEU A 84 -11.02 -4.88 -6.15
CA LEU A 84 -10.50 -6.17 -6.64
C LEU A 84 -9.22 -6.01 -7.47
N GLU A 85 -9.19 -4.98 -8.32
CA GLU A 85 -8.00 -4.66 -9.13
C GLU A 85 -6.85 -4.20 -8.23
N PHE A 86 -7.15 -3.40 -7.20
CA PHE A 86 -6.15 -2.99 -6.23
C PHE A 86 -5.60 -4.18 -5.42
N GLY A 87 -6.46 -5.11 -4.99
CA GLY A 87 -6.06 -6.35 -4.32
C GLY A 87 -5.11 -7.20 -5.18
N TYR A 88 -5.39 -7.33 -6.49
CA TYR A 88 -4.49 -7.98 -7.44
C TYR A 88 -3.11 -7.31 -7.48
N LEU A 89 -3.05 -5.97 -7.41
CA LEU A 89 -1.77 -5.27 -7.38
C LEU A 89 -1.00 -5.47 -6.08
N ILE A 90 -1.69 -5.55 -4.94
CA ILE A 90 -1.05 -5.86 -3.66
C ILE A 90 -0.40 -7.25 -3.74
N GLU A 91 -1.20 -8.27 -4.08
CA GLU A 91 -0.78 -9.68 -4.13
C GLU A 91 0.42 -9.91 -5.06
N HIS A 92 0.50 -9.15 -6.15
CA HIS A 92 1.56 -9.29 -7.15
C HIS A 92 2.64 -8.21 -7.08
N SER A 93 2.68 -7.38 -6.03
CA SER A 93 3.78 -6.43 -5.84
C SER A 93 5.01 -7.10 -5.26
N LYS A 94 6.20 -6.52 -5.52
CA LYS A 94 7.45 -6.93 -4.87
C LYS A 94 7.52 -6.46 -3.42
N GLY A 95 6.77 -5.41 -3.12
CA GLY A 95 6.63 -4.83 -1.79
C GLY A 95 5.87 -3.51 -1.86
N ILE A 96 5.44 -3.05 -0.69
CA ILE A 96 4.46 -1.97 -0.55
C ILE A 96 5.04 -0.87 0.32
N ILE A 97 4.88 0.38 -0.14
CA ILE A 97 5.19 1.59 0.61
C ILE A 97 3.86 2.29 0.86
N THR A 98 3.47 2.43 2.13
CA THR A 98 2.12 2.92 2.46
C THR A 98 2.08 3.87 3.66
N ASP A 99 1.07 4.72 3.72
CA ASP A 99 0.62 5.39 4.94
C ASP A 99 -0.84 5.02 5.31
N SER A 100 -1.39 4.00 4.65
CA SER A 100 -2.74 3.47 4.85
C SER A 100 -2.75 2.35 5.87
N GLY A 101 -3.73 2.35 6.77
CA GLY A 101 -3.93 1.27 7.74
C GLY A 101 -4.44 0.00 7.07
N GLY A 102 -5.46 0.12 6.22
CA GLY A 102 -6.09 -1.03 5.55
C GLY A 102 -5.07 -1.89 4.82
N ILE A 103 -4.24 -1.26 3.98
CA ILE A 103 -3.25 -1.94 3.13
C ILE A 103 -2.29 -2.85 3.92
N THR A 104 -2.02 -2.52 5.18
CA THR A 104 -1.14 -3.33 6.03
C THR A 104 -1.74 -4.70 6.38
N GLU A 105 -3.07 -4.78 6.44
CA GLU A 105 -3.82 -6.02 6.68
C GLU A 105 -3.75 -6.91 5.43
N GLU A 106 -4.09 -6.38 4.24
CA GLU A 106 -4.00 -7.16 3.00
C GLU A 106 -2.57 -7.61 2.67
N ALA A 107 -1.59 -6.73 2.85
CA ALA A 107 -0.18 -7.08 2.64
C ALA A 107 0.27 -8.24 3.54
N THR A 108 -0.21 -8.26 4.78
CA THR A 108 0.09 -9.34 5.73
C THR A 108 -0.55 -10.66 5.29
N VAL A 109 -1.83 -10.64 4.88
CA VAL A 109 -2.54 -11.83 4.39
C VAL A 109 -1.86 -12.44 3.17
N PHE A 110 -1.44 -11.59 2.22
CA PHE A 110 -0.74 -12.04 1.01
C PHE A 110 0.74 -12.34 1.20
N GLY A 111 1.30 -12.09 2.39
CA GLY A 111 2.72 -12.33 2.67
C GLY A 111 3.68 -11.37 1.94
N ILE A 112 3.20 -10.16 1.61
CA ILE A 112 3.95 -9.17 0.85
C ILE A 112 4.69 -8.22 1.81
N PRO A 113 6.00 -7.96 1.61
CA PRO A 113 6.73 -6.94 2.36
C PRO A 113 6.02 -5.58 2.36
N CYS A 114 5.79 -5.01 3.54
CA CYS A 114 5.08 -3.74 3.66
C CYS A 114 5.84 -2.81 4.60
N MET A 115 6.15 -1.60 4.14
CA MET A 115 6.71 -0.54 4.97
C MET A 115 5.70 0.59 5.13
N THR A 116 5.48 1.01 6.38
CA THR A 116 4.52 2.05 6.73
C THR A 116 5.24 3.34 7.12
N LEU A 117 4.96 4.43 6.41
CA LEU A 117 5.50 5.78 6.64
C LEU A 117 4.72 6.52 7.74
N ARG A 118 4.61 5.89 8.93
CA ARG A 118 3.92 6.40 10.12
C ARG A 118 4.72 6.05 11.38
N ASN A 119 4.57 6.88 12.41
CA ASN A 119 5.18 6.64 13.73
C ASN A 119 4.38 5.65 14.60
N SER A 120 3.13 5.36 14.24
CA SER A 120 2.26 4.44 14.98
C SER A 120 1.25 3.79 14.04
N THR A 121 0.70 2.65 14.48
CA THR A 121 -0.33 1.89 13.79
C THR A 121 -1.44 1.46 14.75
N GLU A 122 -2.67 1.43 14.23
CA GLU A 122 -3.84 0.82 14.85
C GLU A 122 -3.90 -0.71 14.65
N ARG A 123 -2.95 -1.27 13.88
CA ARG A 123 -2.81 -2.70 13.55
C ARG A 123 -1.46 -3.27 14.01
N PRO A 124 -1.16 -3.30 15.33
CA PRO A 124 0.12 -3.80 15.85
C PRO A 124 0.41 -5.24 15.39
N GLU A 125 -0.60 -6.07 15.20
CA GLU A 125 -0.48 -7.45 14.72
C GLU A 125 0.18 -7.55 13.34
N THR A 126 0.03 -6.55 12.47
CA THR A 126 0.72 -6.51 11.16
C THR A 126 2.22 -6.30 11.34
N VAL A 127 2.64 -5.68 12.44
CA VAL A 127 4.03 -5.39 12.79
C VAL A 127 4.66 -6.49 13.63
N GLU A 128 3.93 -7.03 14.58
CA GLU A 128 4.43 -8.07 15.50
C GLU A 128 4.44 -9.45 14.85
N LEU A 129 3.37 -9.79 14.11
CA LEU A 129 3.20 -11.10 13.48
C LEU A 129 3.30 -11.02 11.96
N GLY A 130 2.72 -9.98 11.36
CA GLY A 130 2.60 -9.84 9.92
C GLY A 130 3.87 -9.35 9.22
N THR A 131 3.71 -8.82 8.00
CA THR A 131 4.81 -8.40 7.14
C THR A 131 5.14 -6.90 7.24
N ASN A 132 4.37 -6.12 8.01
CA ASN A 132 4.50 -4.67 8.06
C ASN A 132 5.66 -4.20 8.96
N GLU A 133 6.45 -3.20 8.58
CA GLU A 133 7.37 -2.49 9.49
C GLU A 133 7.02 -0.99 9.50
N LEU A 134 6.97 -0.39 10.69
CA LEU A 134 6.85 1.05 10.84
C LEU A 134 8.23 1.69 10.62
N ILE A 135 8.32 2.55 9.60
CA ILE A 135 9.56 3.28 9.29
C ILE A 135 9.59 4.65 9.97
N GLY A 136 8.41 5.17 10.35
CA GLY A 136 8.30 6.46 11.00
C GLY A 136 8.27 7.62 10.02
N SER A 137 8.60 8.80 10.52
CA SER A 137 8.52 10.08 9.81
C SER A 137 9.85 10.63 9.30
N ASN A 138 10.96 9.94 9.58
CA ASN A 138 12.30 10.38 9.16
C ASN A 138 12.57 9.85 7.74
N SER A 139 12.78 10.76 6.80
CA SER A 139 13.00 10.44 5.39
C SER A 139 14.27 9.63 5.16
N ALA A 140 15.30 9.80 6.01
CA ALA A 140 16.55 9.05 5.92
C ALA A 140 16.39 7.54 6.09
N ASP A 141 15.29 7.08 6.70
CA ASP A 141 15.01 5.66 6.92
C ASP A 141 14.32 4.99 5.72
N ILE A 142 13.86 5.77 4.73
CA ILE A 142 13.14 5.27 3.56
C ILE A 142 14.05 4.44 2.64
N VAL A 143 15.20 4.99 2.24
CA VAL A 143 16.12 4.30 1.31
C VAL A 143 16.62 2.97 1.90
N PRO A 144 17.14 2.90 3.15
CA PRO A 144 17.54 1.64 3.76
C PRO A 144 16.41 0.61 3.82
N ALA A 145 15.18 1.04 4.13
CA ALA A 145 14.03 0.15 4.19
C ALA A 145 13.67 -0.42 2.80
N ILE A 146 13.64 0.41 1.76
CA ILE A 146 13.38 -0.06 0.39
C ILE A 146 14.50 -1.01 -0.07
N GLN A 147 15.76 -0.72 0.24
CA GLN A 147 16.87 -1.61 -0.11
C GLN A 147 16.80 -2.95 0.63
N LYS A 148 16.45 -2.96 1.92
CA LYS A 148 16.17 -4.17 2.69
C LYS A 148 15.06 -5.00 2.04
N MET A 149 13.98 -4.34 1.63
CA MET A 149 12.83 -4.95 0.94
C MET A 149 13.24 -5.58 -0.39
N LEU A 150 13.88 -4.80 -1.28
CA LEU A 150 14.30 -5.26 -2.61
C LEU A 150 15.38 -6.34 -2.56
N GLY A 151 16.22 -6.33 -1.52
CA GLY A 151 17.25 -7.33 -1.26
C GLY A 151 16.72 -8.64 -0.66
N SER A 152 15.41 -8.80 -0.49
CA SER A 152 14.81 -9.99 0.15
C SER A 152 15.26 -10.24 1.60
N HIS A 153 15.67 -9.18 2.31
CA HIS A 153 16.03 -9.21 3.73
C HIS A 153 14.88 -8.73 4.63
N TRP A 154 13.67 -8.66 4.08
CA TRP A 154 12.47 -8.30 4.83
C TRP A 154 12.06 -9.41 5.79
N LYS A 155 11.42 -9.05 6.92
CA LYS A 155 10.91 -10.05 7.86
C LYS A 155 9.86 -10.94 7.18
N LYS A 156 9.85 -12.23 7.56
CA LYS A 156 8.76 -13.14 7.19
C LYS A 156 7.64 -12.99 8.21
N GLY A 157 6.45 -12.64 7.74
CA GLY A 157 5.25 -12.58 8.57
C GLY A 157 4.52 -13.93 8.63
N SER A 158 3.56 -14.02 9.54
CA SER A 158 2.52 -15.04 9.57
C SER A 158 1.15 -14.38 9.56
N ILE A 159 0.13 -15.15 9.16
CA ILE A 159 -1.26 -14.70 9.20
C ILE A 159 -1.70 -14.63 10.68
N PRO A 160 -2.12 -13.47 11.19
CA PRO A 160 -2.59 -13.34 12.56
C PRO A 160 -3.77 -14.28 12.88
N PRO A 161 -3.94 -14.69 14.15
CA PRO A 161 -5.06 -15.52 14.56
C PRO A 161 -6.41 -14.92 14.12
N LEU A 162 -7.33 -15.78 13.67
CA LEU A 162 -8.69 -15.43 13.21
C LEU A 162 -8.76 -14.68 11.87
N TRP A 163 -7.63 -14.41 11.19
CA TRP A 163 -7.58 -13.88 9.82
C TRP A 163 -7.71 -14.99 8.77
N ASP A 164 -8.69 -15.87 8.97
CA ASP A 164 -8.86 -17.12 8.24
C ASP A 164 -10.06 -17.09 7.28
N GLY A 165 -10.62 -15.90 7.04
CA GLY A 165 -11.80 -15.72 6.18
C GLY A 165 -13.14 -16.08 6.82
N HIS A 166 -13.17 -16.55 8.07
CA HIS A 166 -14.42 -16.98 8.73
C HIS A 166 -15.08 -15.91 9.61
N ALA A 167 -14.61 -14.66 9.57
CA ALA A 167 -15.12 -13.58 10.42
C ALA A 167 -16.65 -13.40 10.28
N GLY A 168 -17.18 -13.37 9.05
CA GLY A 168 -18.61 -13.22 8.81
C GLY A 168 -19.45 -14.33 9.46
N SER A 169 -19.02 -15.59 9.33
CA SER A 169 -19.71 -16.74 9.96
C SER A 169 -19.68 -16.67 11.49
N ARG A 170 -18.55 -16.24 12.09
CA ARG A 170 -18.45 -16.04 13.54
C ARG A 170 -19.37 -14.93 14.04
N ILE A 171 -19.44 -13.82 13.30
CA ILE A 171 -20.31 -12.68 13.65
C ILE A 171 -21.78 -13.11 13.62
N VAL A 172 -22.23 -13.77 12.55
CA VAL A 172 -23.62 -14.27 12.44
C VAL A 172 -23.96 -15.18 13.61
N LYS A 173 -23.09 -16.17 13.92
CA LYS A 173 -23.29 -17.08 15.06
C LYS A 173 -23.41 -16.34 16.41
N GLN A 174 -22.62 -15.27 16.60
CA GLN A 174 -22.68 -14.48 17.82
C GLN A 174 -23.98 -13.68 17.92
N LEU A 175 -24.45 -13.11 16.81
CA LEU A 175 -25.73 -12.40 16.76
C LEU A 175 -26.91 -13.32 17.05
N GLU A 176 -26.93 -14.53 16.48
CA GLU A 176 -27.95 -15.55 16.77
C GLU A 176 -27.99 -15.90 18.26
N THR A 177 -26.81 -16.07 18.88
CA THR A 177 -26.71 -16.36 20.31
C THR A 177 -27.32 -15.23 21.15
N LEU A 178 -27.01 -13.97 20.86
CA LEU A 178 -27.52 -12.82 21.61
C LEU A 178 -29.04 -12.66 21.45
N LEU A 179 -29.57 -12.91 20.25
CA LEU A 179 -31.01 -12.81 19.98
C LEU A 179 -31.81 -13.87 20.73
N VAL A 180 -31.29 -15.11 20.84
CA VAL A 180 -31.96 -16.19 21.58
C VAL A 180 -31.99 -15.92 23.09
N HIS A 181 -30.96 -15.28 23.65
CA HIS A 181 -30.88 -14.98 25.10
C HIS A 181 -31.56 -13.65 25.50
N SER A 182 -32.11 -12.91 24.54
CA SER A 182 -32.86 -11.66 24.76
C SER A 182 -34.39 -11.86 24.79
N THR A 183 -34.84 -13.12 24.70
CA THR A 183 -36.24 -13.58 24.79
C THR A 183 -36.41 -14.46 26.03
#